data_AF-A0A182R0J8-F1
#
_entry.id   AF-A0A182R0J8-F1
#
_cell.length_a   1.000
_cell.length_b   1.000
_cell.length_c   1.000
_cell.angle_alpha   90.00
_cell.angle_beta   90.00
_cell.angle_gamma   90.00
#
_symmetry.space_group_name_H-M   'P 1'
#
loop_
_entity.id
_entity.type
_entity.pdbx_description
1 polymer ?
#
loop_
_entity_poly.entity_id
_entity_poly.type
_entity_poly.pdbx_seq_one_letter_code
_entity_poly.pdbx_strand_id
1 'polypeptide(L)'
;LLYMAESVGKLEEEALKRKNRLRELREKRTQDEQSTDLTSEDSTRIPKPIFRNYKPEDEEITTVESLGGDVEKEVSMQLEMMKTPIVIEEIDIANLAPRKPDWDLKRDVSKKLEKLERRTQKAIAELIRERLKAGQEQDIMQAVNIATSTTSATRERTNASDD
;
A
#
# COMPACT_ATOMS: atom_id res chain seq x y z
N LEU A 1 -47.54 -8.28 22.17
CA LEU A 1 -47.19 -6.86 22.38
C LEU A 1 -46.74 -6.57 23.82
N LEU A 2 -47.40 -7.11 24.86
CA LEU A 2 -47.00 -6.92 26.26
C LEU A 2 -45.55 -7.38 26.59
N TYR A 3 -45.13 -8.54 26.06
CA TYR A 3 -43.80 -9.13 26.30
C TYR A 3 -42.62 -8.29 25.77
N MET A 4 -42.88 -7.43 24.78
CA MET A 4 -41.85 -6.59 24.17
C MET A 4 -41.65 -5.27 24.95
N ALA A 5 -42.69 -4.78 25.63
CA ALA A 5 -42.56 -3.63 26.52
C ALA A 5 -41.81 -3.99 27.81
N GLU A 6 -42.04 -5.19 28.35
CA GLU A 6 -41.34 -5.71 29.53
C GLU A 6 -39.85 -6.00 29.26
N SER A 7 -39.51 -6.47 28.05
CA SER A 7 -38.10 -6.67 27.66
C SER A 7 -37.34 -5.36 27.47
N VAL A 8 -38.00 -4.33 26.95
CA VAL A 8 -37.42 -2.98 26.79
C VAL A 8 -37.18 -2.33 28.16
N GLY A 9 -38.11 -2.47 29.10
CA GLY A 9 -37.90 -1.99 30.48
C GLY A 9 -36.74 -2.69 31.20
N LYS A 10 -36.63 -4.01 31.07
CA LYS A 10 -35.51 -4.78 31.64
C LYS A 10 -34.16 -4.39 31.02
N LEU A 11 -34.14 -4.14 29.71
CA LEU A 11 -32.95 -3.69 28.98
C LEU A 11 -32.51 -2.28 29.40
N GLU A 12 -33.48 -1.38 29.62
CA GLU A 12 -33.23 -0.02 30.08
C GLU A 12 -32.66 0.00 31.51
N GLU A 13 -33.19 -0.83 32.40
CA GLU A 13 -32.68 -0.98 33.77
C GLU A 13 -31.23 -1.51 33.78
N GLU A 14 -30.91 -2.48 32.92
CA GLU A 14 -29.56 -3.03 32.79
C GLU A 14 -28.58 -2.00 32.20
N ALA A 15 -29.02 -1.20 31.23
CA ALA A 15 -28.24 -0.11 30.65
C ALA A 15 -27.90 0.97 31.71
N LEU A 16 -28.84 1.32 32.58
CA LEU A 16 -28.64 2.25 33.69
C LEU A 16 -27.65 1.71 34.73
N LYS A 17 -27.76 0.42 35.10
CA LYS A 17 -26.78 -0.24 35.99
C LYS A 17 -25.38 -0.22 35.40
N ARG A 18 -25.23 -0.53 34.10
CA ARG A 18 -23.95 -0.44 33.39
C ARG A 18 -23.40 0.98 33.38
N LYS A 19 -24.25 1.99 33.11
CA LYS A 19 -23.85 3.40 33.08
C LYS A 19 -23.32 3.87 34.44
N ASN A 20 -23.98 3.51 35.53
CA ASN A 20 -23.54 3.86 36.88
C ASN A 20 -22.21 3.18 37.23
N ARG A 21 -22.05 1.88 36.94
CA ARG A 21 -20.79 1.15 37.13
C ARG A 21 -19.63 1.76 36.32
N LEU A 22 -19.88 2.16 35.08
CA LEU A 22 -18.87 2.83 34.25
C LEU A 22 -18.49 4.21 34.80
N ARG A 23 -19.43 4.93 35.42
CA ARG A 23 -19.17 6.21 36.06
C ARG A 23 -18.25 6.05 37.26
N GLU A 24 -18.54 5.10 38.14
CA GLU A 24 -17.69 4.78 39.30
C GLU A 24 -16.27 4.35 38.89
N LEU A 25 -16.15 3.52 37.84
CA LEU A 25 -14.85 3.14 37.29
C LEU A 25 -14.06 4.32 36.71
N ARG A 26 -14.74 5.27 36.07
CA ARG A 26 -14.10 6.49 35.56
C ARG A 26 -13.64 7.40 36.68
N GLU A 27 -14.49 7.61 37.68
CA GLU A 27 -14.18 8.46 38.83
C GLU A 27 -12.99 7.91 39.62
N LYS A 28 -12.96 6.59 39.86
CA LYS A 28 -11.81 5.93 40.51
C LYS A 28 -10.53 6.09 39.69
N ARG A 29 -10.59 5.93 38.36
CA ARG A 29 -9.43 6.13 37.49
C ARG A 29 -8.92 7.56 37.53
N THR A 30 -9.81 8.56 37.49
CA THR A 30 -9.40 9.97 37.58
C THR A 30 -8.80 10.31 38.95
N GLN A 31 -9.26 9.65 40.01
CA GLN A 31 -8.75 9.83 41.37
C GLN A 31 -7.38 9.17 41.56
N ASP A 32 -7.17 7.99 40.96
CA ASP A 32 -5.85 7.34 40.89
C ASP A 32 -4.86 8.17 40.06
N GLU A 33 -5.27 8.71 38.90
CA GLU A 33 -4.44 9.59 38.05
C GLU A 33 -4.04 10.89 38.78
N GLN A 34 -4.97 11.52 39.52
CA GLN A 34 -4.65 12.69 40.36
C GLN A 34 -3.76 12.36 41.57
N SER A 35 -3.84 11.15 42.13
CA SER A 35 -2.98 10.72 43.23
C SER A 35 -1.54 10.44 42.79
N THR A 36 -1.33 10.01 41.54
CA THR A 36 -0.01 9.76 40.96
C THR A 36 0.72 11.03 40.53
N ASP A 37 -0.01 12.11 40.19
CA ASP A 37 0.57 13.40 39.79
C ASP A 37 1.10 14.22 40.99
N LEU A 38 0.67 13.91 42.22
CA LEU A 38 1.05 14.66 43.43
C LEU A 38 2.29 14.11 44.15
N THR A 39 2.88 12.99 43.70
CA THR A 39 4.05 12.36 44.33
C THR A 39 5.33 12.39 43.47
N SER A 40 5.36 13.15 42.37
CA SER A 40 6.48 13.13 41.43
C SER A 40 7.05 14.49 41.02
N GLU A 41 6.69 15.57 41.72
CA GLU A 41 7.11 16.93 41.34
C GLU A 41 8.39 17.47 42.03
N ASP A 42 9.12 16.69 42.83
CA ASP A 42 10.23 17.27 43.63
C ASP A 42 11.61 16.59 43.60
N SER A 43 11.89 15.57 42.77
CA SER A 43 13.20 14.87 42.86
C SER A 43 14.07 14.73 41.60
N THR A 44 13.77 15.35 40.46
CA THR A 44 14.67 15.23 39.28
C THR A 44 14.85 16.51 38.44
N ARG A 45 14.88 17.70 39.05
CA ARG A 45 15.27 18.93 38.35
C ARG A 45 16.77 19.19 38.54
N ILE A 46 17.61 18.51 37.75
CA ILE A 46 19.04 18.84 37.68
C ILE A 46 19.19 20.16 36.89
N PRO A 47 19.93 21.17 37.38
CA PRO A 47 20.09 22.44 36.69
C PRO A 47 20.88 22.28 35.38
N LYS A 48 20.42 22.92 34.31
CA LYS A 48 21.06 22.89 32.98
C LYS A 48 22.34 23.75 32.99
N PRO A 49 23.50 23.25 32.51
CA PRO A 49 24.75 24.00 32.54
C PRO A 49 24.72 25.17 31.55
N ILE A 50 25.13 26.35 32.00
CA ILE A 50 25.28 27.55 31.18
C ILE A 50 26.78 27.81 30.97
N PHE A 51 27.30 27.50 29.80
CA PHE A 51 28.69 27.82 29.42
C PHE A 51 28.74 29.24 28.88
N ARG A 52 29.08 30.21 29.73
CA ARG A 52 28.98 31.63 29.37
C ARG A 52 30.10 32.15 28.47
N ASN A 53 31.10 31.34 28.10
CA ASN A 53 32.04 31.67 27.01
C ASN A 53 32.96 30.50 26.60
N TYR A 54 32.44 29.43 26.00
CA TYR A 54 33.29 28.44 25.32
C TYR A 54 33.19 28.63 23.80
N LYS A 55 34.33 28.79 23.13
CA LYS A 55 34.44 28.75 21.66
C LYS A 55 35.18 27.46 21.30
N PRO A 56 34.58 26.55 20.52
CA PRO A 56 35.27 25.33 20.09
C PRO A 56 36.48 25.69 19.21
N GLU A 57 37.60 24.97 19.39
CA GLU A 57 38.87 25.22 18.69
C GLU A 57 38.95 24.54 17.31
N ASP A 58 38.09 23.55 17.03
CA ASP A 58 38.08 22.80 15.78
C ASP A 58 37.13 23.43 14.74
N GLU A 59 37.65 23.83 13.57
CA GLU A 59 36.87 24.47 12.49
C GLU A 59 35.86 23.51 11.81
N GLU A 60 35.96 22.19 12.02
CA GLU A 60 35.00 21.22 11.46
C GLU A 60 33.73 21.07 12.29
N ILE A 61 33.74 21.46 13.56
CA ILE A 61 32.54 21.50 14.41
C ILE A 61 31.99 22.92 14.40
N THR A 62 31.80 23.47 13.20
CA THR A 62 30.84 24.55 13.05
C THR A 62 29.50 23.96 13.45
N THR A 63 28.89 24.53 14.49
CA THR A 63 27.48 24.33 14.76
C THR A 63 26.76 24.68 13.47
N VAL A 64 26.33 23.67 12.73
CA VAL A 64 25.29 23.81 11.72
C VAL A 64 24.12 24.37 12.50
N GLU A 65 23.98 25.69 12.46
CA GLU A 65 22.71 26.33 12.68
C GLU A 65 21.80 25.68 11.66
N SER A 66 21.08 24.65 12.11
CA SER A 66 19.93 24.15 11.40
C SER A 66 19.01 25.35 11.36
N LEU A 67 19.16 26.19 10.33
CA LEU A 67 18.16 27.15 9.90
C LEU A 67 16.88 26.33 9.92
N GLY A 68 16.04 26.57 10.94
CA GLY A 68 14.78 25.85 11.06
C GLY A 68 14.12 26.01 9.72
N GLY A 69 14.02 24.90 8.97
CA GLY A 69 13.37 24.94 7.67
C GLY A 69 12.04 25.63 7.87
N ASP A 70 11.68 26.52 6.95
CA ASP A 70 10.50 27.37 7.07
C ASP A 70 9.25 26.48 7.21
N VAL A 71 8.90 26.15 8.45
CA VAL A 71 7.91 25.12 8.80
C VAL A 71 6.56 25.53 8.23
N GLU A 72 6.34 26.84 8.12
CA GLU A 72 5.15 27.43 7.51
C GLU A 72 5.00 27.03 6.04
N LYS A 73 6.10 26.98 5.26
CA LYS A 73 6.09 26.57 3.85
C LYS A 73 5.88 25.07 3.68
N GLU A 74 6.47 24.26 4.55
CA GLU A 74 6.29 22.80 4.52
C GLU A 74 4.86 22.41 4.91
N VAL A 75 4.31 23.05 5.95
CA VAL A 75 2.93 22.85 6.38
C VAL A 75 1.94 23.36 5.34
N SER A 76 2.19 24.52 4.70
CA SER A 76 1.32 25.01 3.64
C SER A 76 1.32 24.08 2.42
N MET A 77 2.49 23.59 2.01
CA MET A 77 2.63 22.62 0.93
C MET A 77 1.87 21.31 1.24
N GLN A 78 1.96 20.80 2.47
CA GLN A 78 1.22 19.61 2.88
C GLN A 78 -0.30 19.85 2.91
N LEU A 79 -0.76 21.02 3.36
CA LEU A 79 -2.18 21.40 3.29
C LEU A 79 -2.69 21.50 1.85
N GLU A 80 -1.88 22.02 0.93
CA GLU A 80 -2.21 22.09 -0.49
C GLU A 80 -2.30 20.70 -1.12
N MET A 81 -1.38 19.80 -0.80
CA MET A 81 -1.43 18.39 -1.22
C MET A 81 -2.66 17.67 -0.66
N MET A 82 -3.04 17.95 0.59
CA MET A 82 -4.26 17.38 1.19
C MET A 82 -5.56 17.96 0.61
N LYS A 83 -5.51 19.18 0.06
CA LYS A 83 -6.64 19.80 -0.63
C LYS A 83 -6.90 19.19 -2.00
N THR A 84 -5.87 18.67 -2.67
CA THR A 84 -6.12 17.88 -3.87
C THR A 84 -6.86 16.61 -3.45
N PRO A 85 -8.11 16.41 -3.88
CA PRO A 85 -8.79 15.16 -3.56
C PRO A 85 -7.94 14.07 -4.17
N ILE A 86 -7.53 13.09 -3.36
CA ILE A 86 -7.00 11.83 -3.88
C ILE A 86 -8.13 11.29 -4.74
N VAL A 87 -8.05 11.51 -6.05
CA VAL A 87 -8.96 10.94 -7.03
C VAL A 87 -8.60 9.47 -7.08
N ILE A 88 -9.07 8.73 -6.08
CA ILE A 88 -9.29 7.31 -6.23
C ILE A 88 -10.33 7.28 -7.33
N GLU A 89 -9.92 6.93 -8.55
CA GLU A 89 -10.85 6.54 -9.59
C GLU A 89 -11.69 5.43 -8.98
N GLU A 90 -12.89 5.79 -8.52
CA GLU A 90 -13.86 4.87 -7.98
C GLU A 90 -14.11 3.86 -9.09
N ILE A 91 -13.61 2.65 -8.88
CA ILE A 91 -13.83 1.54 -9.80
C ILE A 91 -15.34 1.31 -9.78
N ASP A 92 -16.01 1.75 -10.84
CA ASP A 92 -17.45 1.67 -10.96
C ASP A 92 -17.89 0.21 -11.05
N ILE A 93 -18.31 -0.33 -9.91
CA ILE A 93 -18.70 -1.73 -9.71
C ILE A 93 -19.93 -2.08 -10.56
N ALA A 94 -20.72 -1.09 -10.98
CA ALA A 94 -21.89 -1.29 -11.83
C ALA A 94 -21.54 -1.54 -13.31
N ASN A 95 -20.39 -1.05 -13.78
CA ASN A 95 -19.86 -1.34 -15.12
C ASN A 95 -19.08 -2.65 -15.19
N LEU A 96 -18.81 -3.27 -14.04
CA LEU A 96 -18.22 -4.59 -13.95
C LEU A 96 -19.34 -5.64 -14.04
N ALA A 97 -19.87 -5.85 -15.25
CA ALA A 97 -20.70 -7.02 -15.56
C ALA A 97 -20.10 -8.29 -14.93
N PRO A 98 -20.90 -9.32 -14.60
CA PRO A 98 -20.36 -10.59 -14.10
C PRO A 98 -19.32 -11.11 -15.10
N ARG A 99 -18.04 -10.96 -14.76
CA ARG A 99 -16.94 -11.34 -15.65
C ARG A 99 -16.85 -12.85 -15.73
N LYS A 100 -16.37 -13.36 -16.87
CA LYS A 100 -16.08 -14.80 -17.03
C LYS A 100 -15.17 -15.26 -15.88
N PRO A 101 -15.40 -16.42 -15.23
CA PRO A 101 -14.59 -16.89 -14.10
C PRO A 101 -13.07 -16.87 -14.35
N ASP A 102 -12.65 -17.06 -15.61
CA ASP A 102 -11.24 -17.09 -16.02
C ASP A 102 -10.60 -15.72 -16.24
N TRP A 103 -11.34 -14.62 -16.10
CA TRP A 103 -10.85 -13.27 -16.43
C TRP A 103 -9.66 -12.84 -15.58
N ASP A 104 -9.69 -13.22 -14.31
CA ASP A 104 -8.65 -12.93 -13.32
C ASP A 104 -7.39 -13.75 -13.62
N LEU A 105 -7.59 -15.04 -13.93
CA LEU A 105 -6.53 -15.94 -14.35
C LEU A 105 -5.83 -15.42 -15.61
N LYS A 106 -6.60 -14.99 -16.61
CA LYS A 106 -6.03 -14.41 -17.84
C LYS A 106 -5.21 -13.16 -17.53
N ARG A 107 -5.70 -12.24 -16.71
CA ARG A 107 -4.98 -11.01 -16.36
C ARG A 107 -3.64 -11.33 -15.67
N ASP A 108 -3.68 -12.19 -14.67
CA ASP A 108 -2.52 -12.48 -13.83
C ASP A 108 -1.48 -13.34 -14.57
N VAL A 109 -1.92 -14.24 -15.45
CA VAL A 109 -1.04 -15.05 -16.30
C VAL A 109 -0.47 -14.23 -17.45
N SER A 110 -1.22 -13.28 -18.03
CA SER A 110 -0.76 -12.46 -19.17
C SER A 110 0.55 -11.73 -18.87
N LYS A 111 0.66 -11.12 -17.68
CA LYS A 111 1.88 -10.41 -17.25
C LYS A 111 3.09 -11.35 -17.11
N LYS A 112 2.87 -12.61 -16.72
CA LYS A 112 3.92 -13.62 -16.62
C LYS A 112 4.33 -14.13 -18.00
N LEU A 113 3.34 -14.37 -18.88
CA LEU A 113 3.57 -14.78 -20.26
C LEU A 113 4.33 -13.71 -21.04
N GLU A 114 4.00 -12.43 -20.90
CA GLU A 114 4.72 -11.34 -21.58
C GLU A 114 6.21 -11.33 -21.21
N LYS A 115 6.53 -11.47 -19.92
CA LYS A 115 7.93 -11.55 -19.45
C LYS A 115 8.65 -12.79 -20.00
N LEU A 116 7.95 -13.93 -20.02
CA LEU A 116 8.51 -15.18 -20.55
C LEU A 116 8.73 -15.08 -22.06
N GLU A 117 7.75 -14.58 -22.81
CA GLU A 117 7.80 -14.38 -24.25
C GLU A 117 8.99 -13.50 -24.66
N ARG A 118 9.24 -12.39 -23.95
CA ARG A 118 10.43 -11.55 -24.19
C ARG A 118 11.74 -12.33 -24.01
N ARG A 119 11.83 -13.19 -23.01
CA ARG A 119 13.02 -14.02 -22.76
C ARG A 119 13.15 -15.12 -23.81
N THR A 120 12.05 -15.74 -24.19
CA THR A 120 12.00 -16.77 -25.23
C THR A 120 12.39 -16.19 -26.59
N GLN A 121 11.86 -15.03 -26.97
CA GLN A 121 12.26 -14.34 -28.21
C GLN A 121 13.75 -13.99 -28.20
N LYS A 122 14.30 -13.54 -27.06
CA LYS A 122 15.74 -13.28 -26.92
C LYS A 122 16.57 -14.55 -27.10
N ALA A 123 16.17 -15.65 -26.45
CA ALA A 123 16.84 -16.95 -26.58
C ALA A 123 16.75 -17.50 -28.01
N ILE A 124 15.60 -17.36 -28.67
CA ILE A 124 15.40 -17.72 -30.07
C ILE A 124 16.33 -16.90 -30.97
N ALA A 125 16.40 -15.59 -30.77
CA ALA A 125 17.26 -14.72 -31.56
C ALA A 125 18.75 -15.07 -31.39
N GLU A 126 19.17 -15.40 -30.16
CA GLU A 126 20.54 -15.86 -29.87
C GLU A 126 20.83 -17.20 -30.56
N LEU A 127 19.92 -18.16 -30.47
CA LEU A 127 20.04 -19.47 -31.11
C LEU A 127 20.07 -19.37 -32.64
N ILE A 128 19.27 -18.48 -33.23
CA ILE A 128 19.33 -18.18 -34.68
C ILE A 128 20.70 -17.60 -35.02
N ARG A 129 21.22 -16.66 -34.23
CA ARG A 129 22.52 -16.03 -34.47
C ARG A 129 23.67 -17.05 -34.44
N GLU A 130 23.62 -18.03 -33.52
CA GLU A 130 24.60 -19.12 -33.47
C GLU A 130 24.50 -20.05 -34.68
N ARG A 131 23.28 -20.44 -35.08
CA ARG A 131 23.07 -21.32 -36.24
C ARG A 131 23.45 -20.66 -37.57
N LEU A 132 23.23 -19.35 -37.71
CA LEU A 132 23.69 -18.58 -38.86
C LEU A 132 25.22 -18.55 -38.94
N LYS A 133 25.92 -18.37 -37.81
CA LYS A 133 27.39 -18.49 -37.77
C LYS A 133 27.88 -19.90 -38.13
N ALA A 134 27.09 -20.93 -37.81
CA ALA A 134 27.38 -22.32 -38.17
C ALA A 134 27.02 -22.68 -39.63
N GLY A 135 26.48 -21.74 -40.42
CA GLY A 135 26.18 -21.93 -41.84
C GLY A 135 24.86 -22.66 -42.14
N GLN A 136 23.95 -22.80 -41.16
CA GLN A 136 22.69 -23.56 -41.30
C GLN A 136 21.49 -22.71 -41.78
N GLU A 137 21.72 -21.76 -42.69
CA GLU A 137 20.72 -20.76 -43.12
C GLU A 137 19.43 -21.40 -43.72
N GLN A 138 19.60 -22.41 -44.57
CA GLN A 138 18.50 -23.03 -45.33
C GLN A 138 17.50 -23.77 -44.43
N ASP A 139 18.00 -24.48 -43.41
CA ASP A 139 17.18 -25.22 -42.45
C ASP A 139 16.31 -24.27 -41.60
N ILE A 140 16.82 -23.07 -41.29
CA ILE A 140 16.11 -22.07 -40.51
C ILE A 140 14.93 -21.50 -41.31
N MET A 141 15.16 -21.14 -42.58
CA MET A 141 14.09 -20.59 -43.43
C MET A 141 12.95 -21.59 -43.64
N GLN A 142 13.28 -22.87 -43.84
CA GLN A 142 12.28 -23.93 -43.97
C GLN A 142 11.48 -24.12 -42.67
N ALA A 143 12.14 -24.12 -41.51
CA ALA A 143 11.47 -24.24 -40.21
C ALA A 143 10.52 -23.07 -39.91
N VAL A 144 10.92 -21.83 -40.24
CA VAL A 144 10.07 -20.65 -40.05
C VAL A 144 8.82 -20.72 -40.94
N ASN A 145 8.95 -21.14 -42.20
CA ASN A 145 7.81 -21.27 -43.12
C ASN A 145 6.79 -22.34 -42.66
N ILE A 146 7.26 -23.43 -42.05
CA ILE A 146 6.38 -24.45 -41.47
C ILE A 146 5.67 -23.88 -40.25
N ALA A 147 6.38 -23.21 -39.34
CA ALA A 147 5.80 -22.64 -38.12
C ALA A 147 4.75 -21.54 -38.41
N THR A 148 4.97 -20.71 -39.42
CA THR A 148 4.02 -19.66 -39.81
C THR A 148 2.73 -20.24 -40.39
N SER A 149 2.83 -21.25 -41.27
CA SER A 149 1.67 -21.93 -41.86
C SER A 149 0.84 -22.73 -40.84
N THR A 150 1.48 -23.35 -39.84
CA THR A 150 0.74 -24.03 -38.77
C THR A 150 0.00 -23.04 -37.88
N THR A 151 0.61 -21.89 -37.58
CA THR A 151 0.00 -20.87 -36.71
C THR A 151 -1.22 -20.25 -37.38
N SER A 152 -1.14 -19.90 -38.66
CA SER A 152 -2.30 -19.38 -39.41
C SER A 152 -3.45 -20.38 -39.46
N ALA A 153 -3.16 -21.65 -39.76
CA ALA A 153 -4.18 -22.70 -39.79
C ALA A 153 -4.85 -22.94 -38.43
N THR A 154 -4.11 -22.85 -37.32
CA THR A 154 -4.70 -22.98 -35.97
C THR A 154 -5.55 -21.77 -35.58
N ARG A 155 -5.13 -20.56 -35.97
CA ARG A 155 -5.84 -19.32 -35.66
C ARG A 155 -7.19 -19.22 -36.39
N GLU A 156 -7.28 -19.74 -37.61
CA GLU A 156 -8.54 -19.85 -38.35
C GLU A 156 -9.52 -20.81 -37.67
N ARG A 157 -9.04 -21.92 -37.09
CA ARG A 157 -9.89 -22.88 -36.36
C ARG A 157 -10.42 -22.33 -35.05
N THR A 158 -9.62 -21.58 -34.29
CA THR A 158 -10.05 -21.03 -33.00
C THR A 158 -11.07 -19.91 -33.17
N ASN A 159 -10.96 -19.10 -34.23
CA ASN A 159 -11.94 -18.05 -34.51
C ASN A 159 -13.29 -18.60 -35.00
N ALA A 160 -13.32 -19.78 -35.62
CA ALA A 160 -14.57 -20.41 -36.06
C ALA A 160 -15.38 -21.09 -34.92
N SER A 161 -14.85 -21.10 -33.68
CA SER A 161 -15.46 -21.80 -32.54
C SER A 161 -16.06 -20.86 -31.49
N ASP A 162 -15.91 -19.53 -31.67
CA ASP A 162 -16.33 -18.49 -30.71
C ASP A 162 -17.52 -17.63 -31.23
N ASP A 163 -18.10 -17.99 -32.39
CA ASP A 163 -19.41 -17.54 -32.91
C ASP A 163 -20.47 -18.63 -32.73
#